data_AF-A0A2I0PNF2-F1
#
_entry.id   AF-A0A2I0PNF2-F1
#
_cell.length_a   1.000
_cell.length_b   1.000
_cell.length_c   1.000
_cell.angle_alpha   90.00
_cell.angle_beta   90.00
_cell.angle_gamma   90.00
#
_symmetry.space_group_name_H-M   'P 1'
#
loop_
_entity.id
_entity.type
_entity.pdbx_description
1 polymer ?
#
loop_
_entity_poly.entity_id
_entity_poly.type
_entity_poly.pdbx_seq_one_letter_code
_entity_poly.pdbx_strand_id
1 'polypeptide(L)'
;MDVPGFTVKKLPARIIMGIKRRTSNADGRSVADIPACWQEFLTQNMAAKITNRTKTPAFFSVYSEYDSDWTGEYSYLIGSEVSKADSIPEGLAVTRIPAQTYALFKAAGPMPDALLEVWMSVWGSKLPRAYTCDFEQFDARFTRPENKEIDVYIAVNEEELEKMQESDVMQE
;
A
#
# COMPACT_ATOMS: atom_id res chain seq x y z
N MET A 1 -3.53 -19.38 8.95
CA MET A 1 -4.78 -18.62 9.10
C MET A 1 -5.35 -18.42 7.71
N ASP A 2 -6.68 -18.49 7.57
CA ASP A 2 -7.32 -18.22 6.28
C ASP A 2 -7.15 -16.76 5.91
N VAL A 3 -6.96 -16.51 4.62
CA VAL A 3 -6.80 -15.16 4.09
C VAL A 3 -8.16 -14.45 4.20
N PRO A 4 -8.26 -13.21 4.72
CA PRO A 4 -9.51 -12.48 4.67
C PRO A 4 -10.04 -12.43 3.24
N GLY A 5 -11.36 -12.42 3.06
CA GLY A 5 -11.95 -12.34 1.72
C GLY A 5 -11.39 -11.16 0.94
N PHE A 6 -10.75 -11.44 -0.20
CA PHE A 6 -10.17 -10.43 -1.09
C PHE A 6 -10.75 -10.53 -2.50
N THR A 7 -10.58 -9.47 -3.28
CA THR A 7 -10.91 -9.46 -4.70
C THR A 7 -9.65 -9.34 -5.53
N VAL A 8 -9.52 -10.13 -6.60
CA VAL A 8 -8.39 -10.00 -7.53
C VAL A 8 -8.62 -8.79 -8.46
N LYS A 9 -7.60 -7.95 -8.62
CA LYS A 9 -7.62 -6.76 -9.49
C LYS A 9 -6.35 -6.67 -10.33
N LYS A 10 -6.51 -6.58 -11.65
CA LYS A 10 -5.44 -6.16 -12.57
C LYS A 10 -5.47 -4.64 -12.70
N LEU A 11 -4.37 -3.97 -12.36
CA LEU A 11 -4.29 -2.52 -12.38
C LEU A 11 -3.19 -2.04 -13.34
N PRO A 12 -3.40 -0.90 -14.04
CA PRO A 12 -2.36 -0.30 -14.86
C PRO A 12 -1.26 0.31 -13.99
N ALA A 13 -0.11 0.61 -14.62
CA ALA A 13 1.00 1.29 -13.96
C ALA A 13 0.59 2.66 -13.43
N ARG A 14 1.23 3.09 -12.34
CA ARG A 14 0.98 4.37 -11.66
C ARG A 14 2.27 5.04 -11.25
N ILE A 15 2.20 6.35 -11.04
CA ILE A 15 3.31 7.16 -10.52
C ILE A 15 2.83 7.82 -9.24
N ILE A 16 3.50 7.53 -8.13
CA ILE A 16 3.20 8.16 -6.84
C ILE A 16 4.37 9.06 -6.46
N MET A 17 4.07 10.31 -6.12
CA MET A 17 5.05 11.29 -5.66
C MET A 17 4.76 11.66 -4.21
N GLY A 18 5.78 11.68 -3.36
CA GLY A 18 5.59 11.86 -1.92
C GLY A 18 6.86 11.82 -1.09
N ILE A 19 6.73 11.77 0.23
CA ILE A 19 7.87 11.56 1.15
C ILE A 19 8.19 10.08 1.18
N LYS A 20 9.46 9.72 1.01
CA LYS A 20 9.95 8.34 1.02
C LYS A 20 10.98 8.11 2.13
N ARG A 21 10.88 6.98 2.81
CA ARG A 21 11.87 6.51 3.80
C ARG A 21 12.15 5.02 3.66
N ARG A 22 13.35 4.59 4.05
CA ARG A 22 13.73 3.17 4.19
C ARG A 22 13.43 2.73 5.61
N THR A 23 12.78 1.58 5.77
CA THR A 23 12.40 1.06 7.10
C THR A 23 12.29 -0.48 7.08
N SER A 24 11.99 -1.08 8.22
CA SER A 24 11.80 -2.54 8.36
C SER A 24 10.78 -2.86 9.44
N ASN A 25 10.11 -4.01 9.29
CA ASN A 25 9.25 -4.58 10.34
C ASN A 25 10.04 -5.40 11.36
N ALA A 26 11.16 -6.02 10.96
CA ALA A 26 11.86 -7.01 11.79
C ALA A 26 12.50 -6.40 13.05
N ASP A 27 12.97 -5.16 12.97
CA ASP A 27 13.54 -4.41 14.10
C ASP A 27 12.56 -3.38 14.69
N GLY A 28 11.31 -3.38 14.22
CA GLY A 28 10.25 -2.48 14.69
C GLY A 28 10.40 -1.02 14.26
N ARG A 29 11.38 -0.65 13.41
CA ARG A 29 11.55 0.73 12.93
C ARG A 29 10.30 1.28 12.25
N SER A 30 9.57 0.43 11.51
CA SER A 30 8.36 0.84 10.79
C SER A 30 7.28 1.44 11.70
N VAL A 31 7.21 1.01 12.96
CA VAL A 31 6.27 1.53 13.97
C VAL A 31 6.50 3.01 14.26
N ALA A 32 7.75 3.49 14.16
CA ALA A 32 8.09 4.90 14.33
C ALA A 32 8.14 5.65 12.99
N ASP A 33 8.74 5.05 11.96
CA ASP A 33 9.00 5.70 10.68
C ASP A 33 7.72 6.02 9.90
N ILE A 34 6.75 5.11 9.88
CA ILE A 34 5.51 5.28 9.09
C ILE A 34 4.67 6.44 9.64
N PRO A 35 4.35 6.51 10.96
CA PRO A 35 3.66 7.67 11.52
C PRO A 35 4.44 8.98 11.34
N ALA A 36 5.77 8.95 11.46
CA ALA A 36 6.60 10.13 11.25
C ALA A 36 6.53 10.64 9.80
N CYS A 37 6.55 9.75 8.80
CA CYS A 37 6.33 10.08 7.40
C CYS A 37 4.96 10.77 7.18
N TRP A 38 3.90 10.21 7.76
CA TRP A 38 2.56 10.80 7.69
C TRP A 38 2.50 12.18 8.33
N GLN A 39 3.05 12.31 9.54
CA GLN A 39 3.10 13.58 10.25
C GLN A 39 3.85 14.63 9.42
N GLU A 40 5.01 14.28 8.89
CA GLU A 40 5.80 15.18 8.05
C GLU A 40 5.03 15.62 6.80
N PHE A 41 4.42 14.66 6.09
CA PHE A 41 3.66 14.91 4.87
C PHE A 41 2.49 15.88 5.09
N LEU A 42 1.75 15.70 6.19
CA LEU A 42 0.59 16.52 6.53
C LEU A 42 1.00 17.88 7.10
N THR A 43 1.88 17.91 8.10
CA THR A 43 2.24 19.14 8.83
C THR A 43 3.00 20.13 7.96
N GLN A 44 3.86 19.64 7.06
CA GLN A 44 4.58 20.50 6.12
C GLN A 44 3.80 20.77 4.82
N ASN A 45 2.54 20.31 4.75
CA ASN A 45 1.65 20.46 3.59
C ASN A 45 2.32 20.02 2.28
N MET A 46 3.02 18.89 2.30
CA MET A 46 3.78 18.40 1.14
C MET A 46 2.89 18.13 -0.06
N ALA A 47 1.64 17.75 0.17
CA ALA A 47 0.64 17.57 -0.88
C ALA A 47 0.44 18.82 -1.76
N ALA A 48 0.62 20.02 -1.22
CA ALA A 48 0.51 21.27 -1.97
C ALA A 48 1.69 21.51 -2.92
N LYS A 49 2.84 20.86 -2.69
CA LYS A 49 4.01 20.90 -3.59
C LYS A 49 3.86 19.97 -4.79
N ILE A 50 2.96 18.97 -4.73
CA ILE A 50 2.78 17.97 -5.78
C ILE A 50 1.87 18.52 -6.89
N THR A 51 2.45 18.72 -8.08
CA THR A 51 1.70 19.08 -9.30
C THR A 51 1.20 17.84 -10.04
N ASN A 52 0.26 18.02 -10.99
CA ASN A 52 -0.25 16.94 -11.86
C ASN A 52 -0.97 15.79 -11.13
N ARG A 53 -1.57 16.05 -9.96
CA ARG A 53 -2.32 15.05 -9.18
C ARG A 53 -3.53 14.55 -9.98
N THR A 54 -3.68 13.23 -10.10
CA THR A 54 -4.78 12.61 -10.86
C THR A 54 -6.00 12.29 -10.01
N LYS A 55 -5.82 12.17 -8.68
CA LYS A 55 -6.89 11.84 -7.74
C LYS A 55 -6.83 12.73 -6.51
N THR A 56 -7.88 13.51 -6.32
CA THR A 56 -8.03 14.42 -5.18
C THR A 56 -9.45 14.33 -4.63
N PRO A 57 -9.65 14.17 -3.30
CA PRO A 57 -8.65 13.99 -2.26
C PRO A 57 -8.30 12.50 -2.11
N ALA A 58 -7.17 12.06 -2.69
CA ALA A 58 -6.64 10.73 -2.44
C ALA A 58 -5.15 10.77 -2.08
N PHE A 59 -4.78 10.02 -1.05
CA PHE A 59 -3.39 9.74 -0.70
C PHE A 59 -3.08 8.25 -0.82
N PHE A 60 -1.81 7.95 -0.99
CA PHE A 60 -1.30 6.60 -1.21
C PHE A 60 -0.11 6.35 -0.29
N SER A 61 -0.19 5.31 0.54
CA SER A 61 0.99 4.69 1.14
C SER A 61 1.48 3.62 0.17
N VAL A 62 2.75 3.60 -0.17
CA VAL A 62 3.35 2.64 -1.10
C VAL A 62 4.51 1.97 -0.42
N TYR A 63 4.54 0.66 -0.49
CA TYR A 63 5.60 -0.20 0.02
C TYR A 63 6.27 -0.85 -1.19
N SER A 64 7.57 -0.67 -1.31
CA SER A 64 8.32 -1.00 -2.53
C SER A 64 9.78 -1.31 -2.21
N GLU A 65 10.53 -1.78 -3.20
CA GLU A 65 11.97 -2.04 -3.06
C GLU A 65 12.28 -2.99 -1.90
N TYR A 66 11.45 -4.02 -1.72
CA TYR A 66 11.66 -5.04 -0.70
C TYR A 66 12.98 -5.77 -0.94
N ASP A 67 13.80 -5.93 0.11
CA ASP A 67 15.01 -6.74 0.02
C ASP A 67 14.71 -8.25 -0.03
N SER A 68 13.58 -8.66 0.55
CA SER A 68 13.13 -10.05 0.59
C SER A 68 11.62 -10.12 0.74
N ASP A 69 11.13 -10.41 1.95
CA ASP A 69 9.71 -10.52 2.27
C ASP A 69 9.25 -9.41 3.24
N TRP A 70 8.22 -9.68 4.03
CA TRP A 70 7.70 -8.73 5.02
C TRP A 70 8.65 -8.46 6.20
N THR A 71 9.71 -9.27 6.38
CA THR A 71 10.74 -9.10 7.40
C THR A 71 11.96 -8.31 6.91
N GLY A 72 12.18 -8.24 5.60
CA GLY A 72 13.26 -7.45 4.99
C GLY A 72 13.08 -5.93 5.16
N GLU A 73 14.10 -5.16 4.81
CA GLU A 73 13.89 -3.73 4.64
C GLU A 73 13.07 -3.46 3.37
N TYR A 74 12.35 -2.34 3.39
CA TYR A 74 11.58 -1.85 2.26
C TYR A 74 11.54 -0.32 2.29
N SER A 75 11.17 0.26 1.16
CA SER A 75 10.88 1.67 1.06
C SER A 75 9.39 1.94 1.21
N TYR A 76 9.08 2.80 2.16
CA TYR A 76 7.75 3.35 2.39
C TYR A 76 7.66 4.75 1.79
N LEU A 77 6.59 5.03 1.03
CA LEU A 77 6.29 6.35 0.49
C LEU A 77 4.84 6.74 0.81
N ILE A 78 4.62 7.93 1.36
CA ILE A 78 3.28 8.53 1.46
C ILE A 78 3.17 9.73 0.51
N GLY A 79 2.16 9.71 -0.36
CA GLY A 79 2.07 10.69 -1.44
C GLY A 79 0.74 10.74 -2.18
N SER A 80 0.75 11.35 -3.36
CA SER A 80 -0.37 11.42 -4.29
C SER A 80 -0.02 10.78 -5.64
N GLU A 81 -1.03 10.19 -6.29
CA GLU A 81 -0.92 9.74 -7.67
C GLU A 81 -0.81 10.94 -8.62
N VAL A 82 0.16 10.90 -9.52
CA VAL A 82 0.42 11.95 -10.53
C VAL A 82 0.40 11.37 -11.94
N SER A 83 0.00 12.17 -12.93
CA SER A 83 -0.02 11.73 -14.33
C SER A 83 1.38 11.64 -14.93
N LYS A 84 2.32 12.42 -14.41
CA LYS A 84 3.72 12.47 -14.81
C LYS A 84 4.58 13.06 -13.69
N ALA A 85 5.87 12.76 -13.72
CA ALA A 85 6.86 13.22 -12.75
C ALA A 85 8.07 13.85 -13.45
N ASP A 86 7.81 14.91 -14.23
CA ASP A 86 8.84 15.62 -15.01
C ASP A 86 9.79 16.41 -14.10
N SER A 87 9.29 16.92 -12.99
CA SER A 87 10.06 17.57 -11.93
C SER A 87 9.65 17.02 -10.57
N ILE A 88 10.63 16.84 -9.69
CA ILE A 88 10.43 16.34 -8.33
C ILE A 88 10.79 17.49 -7.39
N PRO A 89 9.80 18.07 -6.67
CA PRO A 89 10.06 19.11 -5.68
C PRO A 89 11.02 18.65 -4.59
N GLU A 90 11.76 19.57 -3.99
CA GLU A 90 12.65 19.28 -2.87
C GLU A 90 11.90 18.63 -1.70
N GLY A 91 12.52 17.59 -1.13
CA GLY A 91 11.94 16.78 -0.05
C GLY A 91 10.96 15.70 -0.53
N LEU A 92 10.70 15.59 -1.83
CA LEU A 92 9.86 14.54 -2.41
C LEU A 92 10.68 13.53 -3.22
N ALA A 93 10.11 12.35 -3.36
CA ALA A 93 10.58 11.26 -4.19
C ALA A 93 9.43 10.70 -5.03
N VAL A 94 9.77 9.82 -5.96
CA VAL A 94 8.80 9.16 -6.85
C VAL A 94 8.97 7.65 -6.79
N THR A 95 7.87 6.94 -6.61
CA THR A 95 7.78 5.50 -6.80
C THR A 95 6.89 5.22 -8.01
N ARG A 96 7.40 4.40 -8.94
CA ARG A 96 6.65 3.92 -10.12
C ARG A 96 6.12 2.53 -9.81
N ILE A 97 4.81 2.42 -9.70
CA ILE A 97 4.12 1.14 -9.50
C ILE A 97 3.90 0.53 -10.89
N PRO A 98 4.41 -0.68 -11.17
CA PRO A 98 4.20 -1.32 -12.47
C PRO A 98 2.74 -1.76 -12.64
N ALA A 99 2.33 -2.04 -13.89
CA ALA A 99 1.06 -2.72 -14.12
C ALA A 99 1.17 -4.16 -13.60
N GLN A 100 0.27 -4.58 -12.73
CA GLN A 100 0.33 -5.90 -12.09
C GLN A 100 -1.00 -6.31 -11.46
N THR A 101 -1.03 -7.55 -10.97
CA THR A 101 -2.17 -8.18 -10.33
C THR A 101 -2.09 -8.01 -8.81
N TYR A 102 -3.24 -7.72 -8.20
CA TYR A 102 -3.38 -7.42 -6.78
C TYR A 102 -4.47 -8.26 -6.14
N ALA A 103 -4.22 -8.71 -4.92
CA ALA A 103 -5.27 -9.04 -3.97
C ALA A 103 -5.71 -7.76 -3.25
N LEU A 104 -6.97 -7.36 -3.45
CA LEU A 104 -7.58 -6.19 -2.84
C LEU A 104 -8.33 -6.59 -1.57
N PHE A 105 -7.89 -6.03 -0.45
CA PHE A 105 -8.53 -6.10 0.86
C PHE A 105 -9.16 -4.75 1.21
N LYS A 106 -10.16 -4.78 2.10
CA LYS A 106 -10.76 -3.57 2.65
C LYS A 106 -10.56 -3.56 4.16
N ALA A 107 -9.89 -2.52 4.65
CA ALA A 107 -9.85 -2.21 6.08
C ALA A 107 -11.01 -1.26 6.37
N ALA A 108 -12.00 -1.71 7.14
CA ALA A 108 -13.19 -0.93 7.49
C ALA A 108 -13.43 -0.98 9.00
N GLY A 109 -13.45 0.19 9.65
CA GLY A 109 -13.65 0.26 11.11
C GLY A 109 -12.80 1.31 11.80
N PRO A 110 -12.56 1.16 13.12
CA PRO A 110 -11.66 2.01 13.88
C PRO A 110 -10.25 2.00 13.30
N MET A 111 -9.67 3.17 13.09
CA MET A 111 -8.31 3.34 12.55
C MET A 111 -7.36 3.78 13.67
N PRO A 112 -6.14 3.23 13.76
CA PRO A 112 -5.48 2.36 12.77
C PRO A 112 -5.76 0.85 12.91
N ASP A 113 -6.52 0.42 13.91
CA ASP A 113 -6.65 -1.01 14.28
C ASP A 113 -7.14 -1.90 13.11
N ALA A 114 -8.19 -1.50 12.41
CA ALA A 114 -8.72 -2.27 11.27
C ALA A 114 -7.71 -2.43 10.13
N LEU A 115 -6.82 -1.45 9.93
CA LEU A 115 -5.74 -1.53 8.94
C LEU A 115 -4.65 -2.50 9.39
N LEU A 116 -4.27 -2.46 10.67
CA LEU A 116 -3.30 -3.38 11.25
C LEU A 116 -3.78 -4.83 11.20
N GLU A 117 -5.06 -5.09 11.44
CA GLU A 117 -5.67 -6.41 11.31
C GLU A 117 -5.53 -7.00 9.90
N VAL A 118 -5.74 -6.17 8.87
CA VAL A 118 -5.53 -6.59 7.46
C VAL A 118 -4.06 -6.96 7.25
N TRP A 119 -3.12 -6.11 7.67
CA TRP A 119 -1.69 -6.40 7.51
C TRP A 119 -1.23 -7.65 8.26
N MET A 120 -1.65 -7.84 9.51
CA MET A 120 -1.34 -9.04 10.28
C MET A 120 -1.87 -10.31 9.58
N SER A 121 -3.08 -10.23 9.02
CA SER A 121 -3.68 -11.34 8.28
C SER A 121 -2.90 -11.64 6.99
N VAL A 122 -2.47 -10.61 6.25
CA VAL A 122 -1.64 -10.74 5.06
C VAL A 122 -0.29 -11.38 5.40
N TRP A 123 0.39 -10.93 6.46
CA TRP A 123 1.68 -11.50 6.87
C TRP A 123 1.56 -12.96 7.36
N GLY A 124 0.45 -13.32 7.99
CA GLY A 124 0.16 -14.68 8.45
C GLY A 124 -0.46 -15.61 7.40
N SER A 125 -0.65 -15.13 6.17
CA SER A 125 -1.29 -15.87 5.08
C SER A 125 -0.30 -16.66 4.22
N LYS A 126 -0.83 -17.57 3.40
CA LYS A 126 -0.10 -18.22 2.30
C LYS A 126 -0.27 -17.49 0.96
N LEU A 127 -0.77 -16.25 0.99
CA LEU A 127 -1.00 -15.48 -0.23
C LEU A 127 0.32 -15.38 -1.01
N PRO A 128 0.35 -15.72 -2.31
CA PRO A 128 1.57 -15.69 -3.11
C PRO A 128 1.94 -14.25 -3.45
N ARG A 129 2.52 -13.54 -2.48
CA ARG A 129 2.89 -12.14 -2.61
C ARG A 129 4.06 -11.97 -3.57
N ALA A 130 3.94 -11.00 -4.47
CA ALA A 130 4.98 -10.69 -5.45
C ALA A 130 6.11 -9.80 -4.89
N TYR A 131 5.85 -9.09 -3.78
CA TYR A 131 6.80 -8.16 -3.15
C TYR A 131 7.39 -7.11 -4.12
N THR A 132 6.62 -6.73 -5.14
CA THR A 132 7.00 -5.69 -6.10
C THR A 132 6.64 -4.30 -5.57
N CYS A 133 5.33 -4.02 -5.44
CA CYS A 133 4.78 -2.76 -4.93
C CYS A 133 3.39 -3.00 -4.34
N ASP A 134 3.29 -2.97 -3.02
CA ASP A 134 2.00 -2.95 -2.30
C ASP A 134 1.59 -1.51 -2.05
N PHE A 135 0.30 -1.23 -1.97
CA PHE A 135 -0.15 0.13 -1.63
C PHE A 135 -1.50 0.17 -0.93
N GLU A 136 -1.69 1.22 -0.14
CA GLU A 136 -2.94 1.59 0.49
C GLU A 136 -3.50 2.83 -0.22
N GLN A 137 -4.81 2.88 -0.43
CA GLN A 137 -5.47 4.04 -0.99
C GLN A 137 -6.43 4.66 0.03
N PHE A 138 -6.15 5.91 0.40
CA PHE A 138 -6.93 6.73 1.31
C PHE A 138 -7.73 7.74 0.50
N ASP A 139 -8.98 7.42 0.17
CA ASP A 139 -9.89 8.35 -0.51
C ASP A 139 -10.86 9.04 0.47
N ALA A 140 -11.91 9.67 -0.05
CA ALA A 140 -12.91 10.37 0.77
C ALA A 140 -13.57 9.49 1.85
N ARG A 141 -13.54 8.15 1.72
CA ARG A 141 -14.06 7.23 2.75
C ARG A 141 -13.20 7.24 4.02
N PHE A 142 -11.90 7.48 3.90
CA PHE A 142 -11.01 7.58 5.06
C PHE A 142 -11.25 8.85 5.89
N THR A 143 -11.79 9.90 5.26
CA THR A 143 -12.11 11.17 5.94
C THR A 143 -13.47 11.19 6.63
N ARG A 144 -14.24 10.09 6.58
CA ARG A 144 -15.53 9.99 7.26
C ARG A 144 -15.35 10.07 8.79
N PRO A 145 -16.31 10.64 9.54
CA PRO A 145 -16.27 10.64 11.00
C PRO A 145 -16.27 9.23 11.60
N GLU A 146 -17.06 8.34 11.02
CA GLU A 146 -17.24 6.94 11.43
C GLU A 146 -17.14 6.01 10.22
N ASN A 147 -16.91 4.72 10.46
CA ASN A 147 -16.81 3.69 9.42
C ASN A 147 -15.84 4.08 8.31
N LYS A 148 -14.63 4.48 8.72
CA LYS A 148 -13.54 4.78 7.80
C LYS A 148 -13.18 3.53 7.02
N GLU A 149 -12.92 3.69 5.73
CA GLU A 149 -12.49 2.62 4.85
C GLU A 149 -11.18 2.97 4.16
N ILE A 150 -10.30 1.99 4.04
CA ILE A 150 -9.05 2.05 3.28
C ILE A 150 -8.99 0.79 2.41
N ASP A 151 -8.67 0.97 1.13
CA ASP A 151 -8.38 -0.16 0.25
C ASP A 151 -6.89 -0.51 0.36
N VAL A 152 -6.59 -1.78 0.59
CA VAL A 152 -5.22 -2.31 0.70
C VAL A 152 -4.96 -3.26 -0.46
N TYR A 153 -3.99 -2.91 -1.30
CA TYR A 153 -3.63 -3.65 -2.51
C TYR A 153 -2.30 -4.36 -2.28
N ILE A 154 -2.35 -5.69 -2.22
CA ILE A 154 -1.17 -6.54 -2.07
C ILE A 154 -0.83 -7.14 -3.42
N ALA A 155 0.37 -6.87 -3.93
CA ALA A 155 0.84 -7.42 -5.19
C ALA A 155 1.03 -8.93 -5.07
N VAL A 156 0.54 -9.68 -6.05
CA VAL A 156 0.53 -11.14 -6.03
C VAL A 156 1.06 -11.72 -7.34
N ASN A 157 1.68 -12.89 -7.24
CA ASN A 157 2.00 -13.71 -8.39
C ASN A 157 0.71 -14.37 -8.90
N GLU A 158 0.30 -14.00 -10.11
CA GLU A 158 -0.97 -14.43 -10.70
C GLU A 158 -1.04 -15.95 -10.89
N GLU A 159 0.01 -16.57 -11.41
CA GLU A 159 0.04 -18.01 -11.66
C GLU A 159 -0.01 -18.83 -10.36
N GLU A 160 0.68 -18.36 -9.32
CA GLU A 160 0.65 -19.02 -8.01
C GLU A 160 -0.70 -18.81 -7.31
N LEU A 161 -1.34 -17.66 -7.51
CA LEU A 161 -2.65 -17.38 -6.95
C LEU A 161 -3.73 -18.27 -7.58
N GLU A 162 -3.70 -18.44 -8.90
CA GLU A 162 -4.61 -19.33 -9.62
C GLU A 162 -4.47 -20.78 -9.10
N LYS A 163 -3.23 -21.28 -8.96
CA LYS A 163 -2.96 -22.61 -8.40
C LYS A 163 -3.47 -22.78 -6.97
N MET A 164 -3.29 -21.75 -6.13
CA MET A 164 -3.81 -21.75 -4.77
C MET A 164 -5.34 -21.88 -4.77
N GLN A 165 -6.03 -21.07 -5.58
CA GLN A 165 -7.49 -21.08 -5.67
C GLN A 165 -8.05 -22.39 -6.24
N GLU A 166 -7.41 -22.98 -7.23
CA GLU A 166 -7.77 -24.31 -7.76
C GLU A 166 -7.60 -25.40 -6.70
N SER A 167 -6.53 -25.35 -5.91
CA SER A 167 -6.26 -26.35 -4.88
C SER A 167 -7.24 -26.32 -3.71
N ASP A 168 -7.77 -25.14 -3.38
CA ASP A 168 -8.78 -24.97 -2.34
C ASP A 168 -10.15 -25.52 -2.81
N VAL A 169 -10.52 -25.30 -4.08
CA VAL A 169 -11.77 -25.83 -4.68
C VAL A 169 -11.75 -27.37 -4.76
N MET A 170 -10.59 -27.99 -4.95
CA MET A 170 -10.46 -29.45 -5.03
C MET A 170 -10.42 -30.16 -3.66
N GLN A 171 -10.37 -29.39 -2.57
CA GLN A 171 -10.37 -29.91 -1.19
C GLN A 171 -11.72 -29.73 -0.47
N GLU A 172 -12.68 -29.06 -1.10
CA GLU A 172 -14.09 -28.95 -0.67
C GLU A 172 -14.98 -30.01 -1.34
#